data_AF-A0A969PZB0-F1
#
_entry.id   AF-A0A969PZB0-F1
#
_cell.length_a   1.000
_cell.length_b   1.000
_cell.length_c   1.000
_cell.angle_alpha   90.00
_cell.angle_beta   90.00
_cell.angle_gamma   90.00
#
_symmetry.space_group_name_H-M   'P 1'
#
loop_
_entity.id
_entity.type
_entity.pdbx_description
1 polymer ?
#
loop_
_entity_poly.entity_id
_entity_poly.type
_entity_poly.pdbx_seq_one_letter_code
_entity_poly.pdbx_strand_id
1 'polypeptide(L)'
;MLPRSIYTALRVIDNLNILLAPFLPFSAQTVHNILGYEGQIFGDLHIVEYHEATRSHKALTYDATRQTGRWAKRELPQGQALREPKPLYVKLEESVVEAERGLLGQPRDEKPIVVEA
;
A
#
# COMPACT_ATOMS: atom_id res chain seq x y z
N MET A 1 1.21 10.83 -30.02
CA MET A 1 1.58 11.42 -28.71
C MET A 1 3.09 11.54 -28.65
N LEU A 2 3.66 12.68 -28.24
CA LEU A 2 5.12 12.91 -28.28
C LEU A 2 5.83 12.18 -27.12
N PRO A 3 7.03 11.60 -27.32
CA PRO A 3 7.77 10.86 -26.29
C PRO A 3 7.98 11.66 -24.98
N ARG A 4 8.19 12.97 -25.10
CA ARG A 4 8.34 13.89 -23.96
C ARG A 4 7.11 13.91 -23.06
N SER A 5 5.92 13.95 -23.65
CA SER A 5 4.67 14.01 -22.88
C SER A 5 4.43 12.73 -22.07
N ILE A 6 4.76 11.56 -22.64
CA ILE A 6 4.67 10.28 -21.95
C ILE A 6 5.66 10.24 -20.79
N TYR A 7 6.91 10.63 -21.03
CA TYR A 7 7.92 10.68 -19.97
C TYR A 7 7.49 11.62 -18.83
N THR A 8 7.00 12.82 -19.16
CA THR A 8 6.49 13.76 -18.15
C THR A 8 5.33 13.15 -17.35
N ALA A 9 4.38 12.47 -18.00
CA ALA A 9 3.29 11.79 -17.30
C ALA A 9 3.79 10.69 -16.36
N LEU A 10 4.75 9.87 -16.80
CA LEU A 10 5.39 8.85 -15.95
C LEU A 10 6.11 9.48 -14.75
N ARG A 11 6.79 10.62 -14.93
CA ARG A 11 7.43 11.35 -13.83
C ARG A 11 6.41 11.90 -12.84
N VAL A 12 5.25 12.35 -13.30
CA VAL A 12 4.16 12.78 -12.42
C VAL A 12 3.64 11.58 -11.61
N ILE A 13 3.36 10.46 -12.28
CA ILE A 13 2.89 9.23 -11.63
C ILE A 13 3.90 8.74 -10.58
N ASP A 14 5.19 8.70 -10.90
CA ASP A 14 6.26 8.26 -10.00
C ASP A 14 6.37 9.13 -8.74
N ASN A 15 6.20 10.46 -8.85
CA ASN A 15 6.20 11.33 -7.68
C ASN A 15 4.89 11.23 -6.87
N LEU A 16 3.73 11.17 -7.54
CA LEU A 16 2.44 10.95 -6.87
C LEU A 16 2.42 9.63 -6.11
N ASN A 17 3.07 8.60 -6.64
CA ASN A 17 3.21 7.31 -6.00
C ASN A 17 3.78 7.44 -4.57
N ILE A 18 4.89 8.16 -4.40
CA ILE A 18 5.52 8.37 -3.09
C ILE A 18 4.72 9.33 -2.21
N LEU A 19 4.15 10.39 -2.79
CA LEU A 19 3.33 11.35 -2.04
C LEU A 19 2.07 10.71 -1.44
N LEU A 20 1.45 9.78 -2.17
CA LEU A 20 0.22 9.11 -1.77
C LEU A 20 0.46 7.82 -0.99
N ALA A 21 1.70 7.30 -0.95
CA ALA A 21 2.03 6.06 -0.27
C ALA A 21 1.55 5.98 1.19
N PRO A 22 1.62 7.04 2.02
CA PRO A 22 1.11 7.00 3.40
C PRO A 22 -0.41 6.80 3.50
N PHE A 23 -1.17 7.15 2.46
CA PHE A 23 -2.64 7.08 2.44
C PHE A 23 -3.15 5.87 1.63
N LEU A 24 -2.39 5.46 0.61
CA LEU A 24 -2.75 4.43 -0.35
C LEU A 24 -1.59 3.43 -0.50
N PRO A 25 -1.15 2.75 0.58
CA PRO A 25 0.10 1.98 0.58
C PRO A 25 0.11 0.84 -0.43
N PHE A 26 -1.02 0.14 -0.61
CA PHE A 26 -1.13 -1.00 -1.53
C PHE A 26 -1.14 -0.58 -3.00
N SER A 27 -1.90 0.47 -3.33
CA SER A 27 -1.91 1.04 -4.67
C SER A 27 -0.54 1.63 -5.02
N ALA A 28 0.10 2.29 -4.06
CA ALA A 28 1.45 2.82 -4.25
C ALA A 28 2.47 1.70 -4.52
N GLN A 29 2.41 0.60 -3.76
CA GLN A 29 3.26 -0.56 -4.02
C GLN A 29 3.01 -1.18 -5.40
N THR A 30 1.76 -1.21 -5.85
CA THR A 30 1.40 -1.71 -7.18
C THR A 30 1.98 -0.82 -8.28
N VAL A 31 1.86 0.50 -8.15
CA VAL A 31 2.48 1.46 -9.09
C VAL A 31 3.99 1.36 -9.08
N HIS A 32 4.62 1.22 -7.91
CA HIS A 32 6.06 1.01 -7.76
C HIS A 32 6.54 -0.19 -8.59
N ASN A 33 5.81 -1.30 -8.49
CA ASN A 33 6.09 -2.50 -9.28
C ASN A 33 5.84 -2.28 -10.79
N ILE A 34 4.76 -1.59 -11.18
CA ILE A 34 4.45 -1.27 -12.59
C ILE A 34 5.56 -0.41 -13.21
N LEU A 35 6.11 0.55 -12.46
CA LEU A 35 7.25 1.38 -12.89
C LEU A 35 8.58 0.61 -12.93
N GLY A 36 8.56 -0.69 -12.63
CA GLY A 36 9.73 -1.57 -12.69
C GLY A 36 10.67 -1.44 -11.50
N TYR A 37 10.24 -0.79 -10.41
CA TYR A 37 11.03 -0.74 -9.20
C TYR A 37 10.89 -2.04 -8.40
N GLU A 38 11.96 -2.39 -7.70
CA GLU A 38 12.03 -3.58 -6.85
C GLU A 38 11.86 -3.22 -5.36
N GLY A 39 11.59 -4.25 -4.55
CA GLY A 39 11.43 -4.12 -3.11
C GLY A 39 10.10 -3.47 -2.69
N GLN A 40 9.98 -3.19 -1.40
CA GLN A 40 8.76 -2.67 -0.78
C GLN A 40 8.93 -1.24 -0.28
N ILE A 41 7.89 -0.42 -0.49
CA ILE A 41 7.87 0.99 -0.07
C ILE A 41 7.85 1.08 1.46
N PHE A 42 7.13 0.18 2.12
CA PHE A 42 7.00 0.09 3.57
C PHE A 42 7.54 -1.23 4.09
N GLY A 43 7.90 -1.25 5.37
CA GLY A 43 8.24 -2.43 6.14
C GLY A 43 7.00 -3.20 6.59
N ASP A 44 7.25 -4.22 7.38
CA ASP A 44 6.24 -5.18 7.82
C ASP A 44 5.75 -4.84 9.24
N LEU A 45 4.46 -5.05 9.49
CA LEU A 45 3.87 -4.91 10.81
C LEU A 45 3.63 -6.29 11.41
N HIS A 46 4.19 -6.52 12.59
CA HIS A 46 4.09 -7.79 13.33
C HIS A 46 3.47 -7.55 14.70
N ILE A 47 2.65 -8.50 15.14
CA ILE A 47 2.20 -8.54 16.55
C ILE A 47 3.20 -9.41 17.31
N VAL A 48 3.94 -8.79 18.22
CA VAL A 48 4.96 -9.45 19.04
C VAL A 48 4.50 -9.46 20.49
N GLU A 49 4.69 -10.58 21.17
CA GLU A 49 4.45 -10.68 22.61
C GLU A 49 5.70 -10.23 23.37
N TYR A 50 5.52 -9.25 24.25
CA TYR A 50 6.55 -8.73 25.13
C TYR A 50 6.27 -9.16 26.57
N HIS A 51 7.30 -9.66 27.23
CA HIS A 51 7.30 -9.96 28.65
C HIS A 51 8.02 -8.81 29.39
N GLU A 52 7.25 -7.95 30.04
CA GLU A 52 7.76 -6.89 30.91
C GLU A 52 7.80 -7.36 32.37
N ALA A 53 8.48 -6.60 33.23
CA ALA A 53 8.65 -6.95 34.64
C ALA A 53 7.33 -7.19 35.39
N THR A 54 6.23 -6.53 34.99
CA THR A 54 4.94 -6.59 35.70
C THR A 54 3.84 -7.27 34.90
N ARG A 55 3.97 -7.45 33.58
CA ARG A 55 2.94 -8.05 32.73
C ARG A 55 3.48 -8.52 31.38
N SER A 56 2.74 -9.42 30.74
CA SER A 56 2.93 -9.75 29.34
C SER A 56 1.86 -9.06 28.49
N HIS A 57 2.22 -8.59 27.31
CA HIS A 57 1.26 -7.97 26.40
C HIS A 57 1.70 -8.11 24.94
N LYS A 58 0.72 -8.06 24.03
CA LYS A 58 0.97 -8.01 22.59
C LYS A 58 1.14 -6.55 22.17
N ALA A 59 2.18 -6.27 21.39
CA ALA A 59 2.41 -4.97 20.79
C ALA A 59 2.53 -5.10 19.27
N LEU A 60 2.03 -4.08 18.56
CA LEU A 60 2.25 -3.94 17.12
C LEU A 60 3.63 -3.29 16.91
N THR A 61 4.53 -4.02 16.26
CA THR A 61 5.90 -3.60 15.98
C THR A 61 6.11 -3.43 14.49
N TYR A 62 6.94 -2.46 14.11
CA TYR A 62 7.28 -2.21 12.70
C TYR A 62 8.71 -2.65 12.40
N ASP A 63 8.86 -3.57 11.45
CA ASP A 63 10.14 -4.03 10.93
C ASP A 63 10.45 -3.35 9.59
N ALA A 64 11.44 -2.45 9.60
CA ALA A 64 11.87 -1.71 8.42
C ALA A 64 12.96 -2.44 7.59
N THR A 65 13.40 -3.64 7.97
CA THR A 65 14.56 -4.33 7.36
C THR A 65 14.44 -4.51 5.85
N ARG A 66 13.24 -4.83 5.35
CA ARG A 66 12.94 -5.04 3.93
C ARG A 66 12.52 -3.76 3.20
N GLN A 67 12.38 -2.64 3.91
CA GLN A 67 11.91 -1.38 3.36
C GLN A 67 12.97 -0.72 2.46
N THR A 68 12.63 -0.50 1.19
CA THR A 68 13.46 0.26 0.24
C THR A 68 12.91 1.66 -0.03
N GLY A 69 11.63 1.90 0.26
CA GLY A 69 10.99 3.20 0.07
C GLY A 69 11.66 4.32 0.86
N ARG A 70 11.69 5.51 0.25
CA ARG A 70 12.15 6.77 0.86
C ARG A 70 11.18 7.87 0.45
N TRP A 71 10.84 8.74 1.41
CA TRP A 71 10.05 9.93 1.10
C TRP A 71 10.95 11.02 0.51
N ALA A 72 11.30 10.83 -0.75
CA ALA A 72 12.14 11.74 -1.50
C ALA A 72 11.66 11.82 -2.95
N LYS A 73 12.03 12.90 -3.63
CA LYS A 73 11.84 12.98 -5.09
C LYS A 73 12.59 11.80 -5.72
N ARG A 74 11.87 11.03 -6.52
CA ARG A 74 12.46 9.91 -7.26
C ARG A 74 12.93 10.36 -8.62
N GLU A 75 13.85 9.60 -9.21
CA GLU A 75 14.18 9.70 -10.62
C GLU A 75 13.78 8.40 -11.29
N LEU A 76 13.06 8.53 -12.41
CA LEU A 76 12.75 7.42 -13.30
C LEU A 76 13.78 7.45 -14.43
N PRO A 77 14.79 6.57 -14.41
CA PRO A 77 15.86 6.59 -15.39
C PRO A 77 15.31 6.34 -16.80
N GLN A 78 15.92 6.98 -17.80
CA GLN A 78 15.62 6.64 -19.17
C GLN A 78 16.02 5.18 -19.44
N GLY A 79 15.18 4.43 -20.16
CA GLY A 79 15.42 3.01 -20.44
C GLY A 79 14.99 2.07 -19.30
N GLN A 80 14.45 2.59 -18.20
CA GLN A 80 13.80 1.78 -17.17
C GLN A 80 12.70 0.92 -17.81
N ALA A 81 12.83 -0.41 -17.66
CA ALA A 81 11.83 -1.34 -18.15
C ALA A 81 10.57 -1.25 -17.27
N LEU A 82 9.46 -0.81 -17.88
CA LEU A 82 8.16 -0.80 -17.24
C LEU A 82 7.54 -2.20 -17.31
N ARG A 83 6.83 -2.60 -16.26
CA ARG A 83 6.02 -3.82 -16.27
C ARG A 83 4.65 -3.53 -16.84
N GLU A 84 3.93 -4.58 -17.24
CA GLU A 84 2.60 -4.44 -17.81
C GLU A 84 1.64 -3.75 -16.82
N PRO A 85 1.04 -2.61 -17.20
CA PRO A 85 0.16 -1.87 -16.30
C PRO A 85 -1.14 -2.64 -16.09
N LYS A 86 -1.65 -2.58 -14.85
CA LYS A 86 -2.96 -3.13 -14.47
C LYS A 86 -3.82 -2.01 -13.89
N PRO A 87 -5.17 -2.09 -14.03
CA PRO A 87 -6.06 -1.15 -13.36
C PRO A 87 -5.79 -1.12 -11.85
N LEU A 88 -5.62 0.08 -11.29
CA LEU A 88 -5.32 0.25 -9.85
C LEU A 88 -6.58 0.23 -8.98
N TYR A 89 -7.72 0.60 -9.54
CA TYR A 89 -8.98 0.75 -8.82
C TYR A 89 -10.12 0.15 -9.63
N VAL A 90 -11.02 -0.52 -8.92
CA VAL A 90 -12.30 -0.98 -9.45
C VAL A 90 -13.35 0.01 -8.98
N LYS A 91 -14.19 0.46 -9.91
CA LYS A 91 -15.33 1.32 -9.57
C LYS A 91 -16.30 0.53 -8.71
N LEU A 92 -16.77 1.14 -7.62
CA LEU A 92 -17.84 0.56 -6.83
C LEU A 92 -19.18 0.78 -7.54
N GLU A 93 -19.90 -0.32 -7.75
CA GLU A 93 -21.26 -0.27 -8.28
C GLU A 93 -22.26 0.11 -7.19
N GLU A 94 -23.37 0.72 -7.59
CA GLU A 94 -24.39 1.22 -6.65
C GLU A 94 -24.90 0.13 -5.70
N SER A 95 -25.05 -1.10 -6.20
CA SER A 95 -25.48 -2.25 -5.39
C SER A 95 -24.52 -2.59 -4.25
N VAL A 96 -23.21 -2.39 -4.45
CA VAL A 96 -22.19 -2.60 -3.41
C VAL A 96 -22.29 -1.50 -2.37
N VAL A 97 -22.48 -0.25 -2.81
CA VAL A 97 -22.65 0.90 -1.91
C VAL A 97 -23.87 0.69 -1.00
N GLU A 98 -25.01 0.29 -1.56
CA GLU A 98 -26.24 0.06 -0.80
C GLU A 98 -26.09 -1.11 0.18
N ALA A 99 -25.41 -2.20 -0.22
CA ALA A 99 -25.13 -3.32 0.67
C ALA A 99 -24.28 -2.90 1.89
N GLU A 100 -23.18 -2.18 1.67
CA GLU A 100 -22.29 -1.70 2.73
C GLU A 100 -22.99 -0.67 3.64
N ARG A 101 -23.81 0.22 3.06
CA ARG A 101 -24.61 1.18 3.84
C ARG A 101 -25.61 0.48 4.75
N GLY A 102 -26.22 -0.62 4.31
CA GLY A 102 -27.15 -1.42 5.11
C GLY A 102 -26.51 -2.02 6.37
N LEU A 103 -25.20 -2.23 6.37
CA LEU A 103 -24.43 -2.74 7.53
C LEU A 103 -24.16 -1.66 8.59
N LEU A 104 -24.28 -0.38 8.25
CA LEU A 104 -24.00 0.70 9.20
C LEU A 104 -25.03 0.71 10.33
N GLY A 105 -24.55 0.70 11.58
CA GLY A 105 -25.39 0.71 12.78
C GLY A 105 -26.01 -0.65 13.13
N GLN A 106 -25.75 -1.70 12.35
CA GLN A 106 -26.19 -3.06 12.68
C GLN A 106 -25.32 -3.66 13.80
N PRO A 107 -25.88 -4.56 14.63
CA PRO A 107 -25.10 -5.30 15.61
C PRO A 107 -24.00 -6.09 14.90
N ARG A 108 -22.74 -5.85 15.31
CA ARG A 108 -21.58 -6.55 14.76
C ARG A 108 -21.43 -7.91 15.43
N ASP A 109 -21.28 -8.94 14.61
CA ASP A 109 -20.90 -10.26 15.08
C ASP A 109 -19.37 -10.28 15.30
N GLU A 110 -18.94 -9.86 16.50
CA GLU A 110 -17.53 -9.80 16.88
C GLU A 110 -17.00 -11.22 17.12
N LYS A 111 -16.47 -11.83 16.05
CA LYS A 111 -15.78 -13.12 16.15
C LYS A 111 -14.38 -12.90 16.72
N PRO A 112 -13.91 -13.78 17.64
CA PRO A 112 -12.54 -13.71 18.12
C PRO A 112 -11.56 -13.86 16.96
N ILE A 113 -10.53 -13.01 16.94
CA ILE A 113 -9.47 -13.05 15.92
C ILE A 113 -8.63 -14.30 16.18
N VAL A 114 -8.84 -15.35 15.39
CA VAL A 114 -8.01 -16.56 15.42
C VAL A 114 -6.80 -16.30 14.53
N VAL A 115 -5.63 -16.10 15.15
CA VAL A 115 -4.35 -16.06 14.44
C VAL A 115 -3.79 -17.47 14.48
N GLU A 116 -3.85 -18.20 13.37
CA GLU A 116 -3.14 -19.48 13.24
C GLU A 116 -1.64 -19.21 13.30
N ALA A 117 -0.94 -19.98 14.14
CA ALA A 117 0.49 -19.86 14.41
C ALA A 117 1.35 -20.56 13.35
#